data_AF-A0A952SP13-F1
#
_entry.id   AF-A0A952SP13-F1
#
_cell.length_a   1.000
_cell.length_b   1.000
_cell.length_c   1.000
_cell.angle_alpha   90.00
_cell.angle_beta   90.00
_cell.angle_gamma   90.00
#
_symmetry.space_group_name_H-M   'P 1'
#
loop_
_entity.id
_entity.type
_entity.pdbx_description
1 polymer ?
#
loop_
_entity_poly.entity_id
_entity_poly.type
_entity_poly.pdbx_seq_one_letter_code
_entity_poly.pdbx_strand_id
1 'polypeptide(L)'
;MARQIWISGKYEDDRGKRQKPREVEAAFRSFVLSSGRDGLSPAQAYVCSGRRLIQRTMWGRRMQKFFWLSLVVVIVSLSALICALGVEEHVNGNTAWWQMAMAVCVAIVLITSVLLSSRIDRWQLRREFARFTKAEPACLVCGYELVGLAAEHDGCTVCPECGGAWRVEGMFAELRT
;
A
#
# COMPACT_ATOMS: atom_id res chain seq x y z
N MET A 1 10.72 -9.44 -7.63
CA MET A 1 11.37 -8.17 -7.26
C MET A 1 11.60 -8.20 -5.76
N ALA A 2 12.84 -8.38 -5.31
CA ALA A 2 13.17 -8.39 -3.89
C ALA A 2 13.21 -6.93 -3.38
N ARG A 3 12.58 -6.63 -2.24
CA ARG A 3 12.71 -5.32 -1.61
C ARG A 3 13.95 -5.32 -0.72
N GLN A 4 14.64 -4.19 -0.71
CA GLN A 4 15.80 -3.94 0.15
C GLN A 4 15.44 -2.77 1.05
N ILE A 5 15.65 -2.95 2.36
CA ILE A 5 15.36 -1.94 3.37
C ILE A 5 16.70 -1.53 3.96
N TRP A 6 16.98 -0.23 3.98
CA TRP A 6 18.17 0.32 4.62
C TRP A 6 17.91 0.47 6.11
N ILE A 7 18.58 -0.32 6.95
CA ILE A 7 18.56 -0.16 8.40
C ILE A 7 20.03 -0.10 8.86
N SER A 8 20.42 1.04 9.44
CA SER A 8 21.70 1.24 10.15
C SER A 8 22.97 0.76 9.42
N GLY A 9 23.14 1.07 8.13
CA GLY A 9 24.37 0.76 7.40
C GLY A 9 24.58 -0.73 7.06
N LYS A 10 23.57 -1.59 7.22
CA LYS A 10 23.60 -2.98 6.75
C LYS A 10 22.41 -3.25 5.83
N TYR A 11 22.71 -3.67 4.60
CA TYR A 11 21.71 -4.13 3.62
C TYR A 11 21.35 -5.59 3.93
N GLU A 12 20.11 -5.80 4.36
CA GLU A 12 19.54 -7.13 4.60
C GLU A 12 18.34 -7.28 3.65
N ASP A 13 18.39 -8.29 2.77
CA ASP A 13 17.28 -8.55 1.84
C ASP A 13 16.10 -9.23 2.56
N ASP A 14 14.92 -9.26 1.93
CA ASP A 14 13.72 -9.95 2.48
C ASP A 14 13.93 -11.46 2.74
N ARG A 15 15.08 -12.04 2.37
CA ARG A 15 15.48 -13.42 2.59
C ARG A 15 16.57 -13.58 3.67
N GLY A 16 16.89 -12.52 4.42
CA GLY A 16 17.88 -12.54 5.49
C GLY A 16 19.32 -12.67 5.00
N LYS A 17 19.60 -12.46 3.71
CA LYS A 17 20.96 -12.51 3.18
C LYS A 17 21.61 -11.14 3.26
N ARG A 18 22.75 -11.08 3.98
CA ARG A 18 23.65 -9.91 3.96
C ARG A 18 24.28 -9.80 2.58
N GLN A 19 23.94 -8.74 1.84
CA GLN A 19 24.62 -8.43 0.59
C GLN A 19 25.92 -7.68 0.86
N LYS A 20 26.97 -7.98 0.08
CA LYS A 20 28.27 -7.32 0.20
C LYS A 20 28.13 -5.86 -0.26
N PRO A 21 28.70 -4.87 0.46
CA PRO A 21 28.53 -3.45 0.16
C PRO A 21 28.82 -3.06 -1.29
N ARG A 22 29.82 -3.71 -1.91
CA ARG A 22 30.24 -3.45 -3.29
C ARG A 22 29.18 -3.75 -4.35
N GLU A 23 28.33 -4.75 -4.13
CA GLU A 23 27.27 -5.09 -5.10
C GLU A 23 26.13 -4.08 -5.05
N VAL A 24 25.83 -3.59 -3.83
CA VAL A 24 24.79 -2.57 -3.65
C VAL A 24 25.25 -1.21 -4.17
N GLU A 25 26.52 -0.88 -3.98
CA GLU A 25 27.12 0.35 -4.53
C GLU A 25 27.18 0.32 -6.07
N ALA A 26 27.43 -0.85 -6.68
CA ALA A 26 27.37 -1.02 -8.13
C ALA A 26 25.93 -0.88 -8.68
N ALA A 27 24.94 -1.45 -7.99
CA ALA A 27 23.52 -1.30 -8.36
C ALA A 27 23.03 0.15 -8.18
N PHE A 28 23.47 0.83 -7.12
CA PHE A 28 23.16 2.23 -6.90
C PHE A 28 23.83 3.13 -7.95
N ARG A 29 25.12 2.90 -8.26
CA ARG A 29 25.83 3.62 -9.33
C ARG A 29 25.18 3.43 -10.69
N SER A 30 24.78 2.21 -11.06
CA SER A 30 24.13 1.98 -12.35
C SER A 30 22.77 2.69 -12.44
N PHE A 31 22.02 2.71 -11.33
CA PHE A 31 20.77 3.47 -11.24
C PHE A 31 21.01 4.99 -11.37
N VAL A 32 21.97 5.56 -10.61
CA VAL A 32 22.34 6.99 -10.68
C VAL A 32 22.83 7.38 -12.08
N LEU A 33 23.68 6.56 -12.70
CA LEU A 33 24.20 6.81 -14.05
C LEU A 33 23.11 6.73 -15.12
N SER A 34 22.08 5.90 -14.93
CA SER A 34 20.92 5.87 -15.83
C SER A 34 19.99 7.08 -15.64
N SER A 35 19.97 7.68 -14.44
CA SER A 35 19.12 8.81 -14.06
C SER A 35 19.69 10.16 -14.49
N GLY A 36 21.02 10.28 -14.55
CA GLY A 36 21.71 11.53 -14.94
C GLY A 36 21.51 11.95 -16.39
N ARG A 37 20.88 11.09 -17.22
CA ARG A 37 20.62 11.39 -18.63
C ARG A 37 19.50 12.42 -18.84
N ASP A 38 18.68 12.65 -17.80
CA ASP A 38 17.51 13.52 -17.88
C ASP A 38 17.71 14.88 -17.17
N GLY A 39 18.92 15.16 -16.65
CA GLY A 39 19.23 16.43 -15.98
C GLY A 39 18.53 16.67 -14.64
N LEU A 40 17.83 15.66 -14.09
CA LEU A 40 17.17 15.77 -12.79
C LEU A 40 18.16 15.66 -11.64
N SER A 41 17.90 16.43 -10.57
CA SER A 41 18.68 16.32 -9.33
C SER A 41 18.50 14.93 -8.70
N PRO A 42 19.47 14.44 -7.90
CA PRO A 42 19.35 13.15 -7.20
C PRO A 42 18.06 13.03 -6.36
N ALA A 43 17.63 14.14 -5.75
CA ALA A 43 16.37 14.22 -5.02
C ALA A 43 15.15 14.00 -5.93
N GLN A 44 15.13 14.62 -7.11
CA GLN A 44 14.03 14.45 -8.07
C GLN A 44 13.98 13.04 -8.67
N ALA A 45 15.13 12.40 -8.88
CA ALA A 45 15.19 11.01 -9.33
C ALA A 45 14.54 10.04 -8.32
N TYR A 46 14.78 10.28 -7.02
CA TYR A 46 14.13 9.53 -5.93
C TYR A 46 12.61 9.68 -5.97
N VAL A 47 12.09 10.89 -6.20
CA VAL A 47 10.64 11.18 -6.27
C VAL A 47 9.98 10.51 -7.46
N CYS A 48 10.61 10.60 -8.64
CA CYS A 48 10.12 9.95 -9.84
C CYS A 48 10.07 8.42 -9.68
N SER A 49 11.06 7.83 -8.99
CA SER A 49 11.05 6.40 -8.68
C SER A 49 9.94 6.03 -7.69
N GLY A 50 9.70 6.86 -6.67
CA GLY A 50 8.63 6.70 -5.70
C GLY A 50 7.24 6.74 -6.34
N ARG A 51 7.02 7.65 -7.29
CA ARG A 51 5.74 7.79 -8.02
C ARG A 51 5.42 6.54 -8.85
N ARG A 52 6.40 5.96 -9.53
CA ARG A 52 6.24 4.69 -10.27
C ARG A 52 6.00 3.51 -9.33
N LEU A 53 6.62 3.51 -8.15
CA LEU A 53 6.39 2.46 -7.14
C LEU A 53 4.98 2.56 -6.54
N ILE A 54 4.49 3.78 -6.28
CA ILE A 54 3.12 4.04 -5.83
C ILE A 54 2.12 3.63 -6.92
N GLN A 55 2.36 3.97 -8.19
CA GLN A 55 1.49 3.52 -9.29
C GLN A 55 1.45 1.99 -9.42
N ARG A 56 2.58 1.29 -9.32
CA ARG A 56 2.62 -0.19 -9.34
C ARG A 56 1.88 -0.82 -8.16
N THR A 57 2.01 -0.25 -6.96
CA THR A 57 1.28 -0.76 -5.78
C THR A 57 -0.21 -0.45 -5.86
N MET A 58 -0.62 0.66 -6.48
CA MET A 58 -2.04 0.94 -6.74
C MET A 58 -2.65 -0.01 -7.78
N TRP A 59 -1.87 -0.46 -8.77
CA TRP A 59 -2.32 -1.44 -9.76
C TRP A 59 -2.63 -2.81 -9.13
N GLY A 60 -1.78 -3.27 -8.20
CA GLY A 60 -2.05 -4.48 -7.41
C GLY A 60 -3.33 -4.39 -6.57
N ARG A 61 -3.60 -3.22 -5.98
CA ARG A 61 -4.83 -2.98 -5.19
C ARG A 61 -6.09 -2.97 -6.05
N ARG A 62 -5.99 -2.43 -7.27
CA ARG A 62 -7.12 -2.44 -8.21
C ARG A 62 -7.43 -3.88 -8.64
N MET A 63 -6.40 -4.67 -8.95
CA MET A 63 -6.53 -6.10 -9.25
C MET A 63 -7.12 -6.89 -8.09
N GLN A 64 -6.72 -6.59 -6.84
CA GLN A 64 -7.27 -7.28 -5.67
C GLN A 64 -8.77 -7.05 -5.51
N LYS A 65 -9.27 -5.83 -5.77
CA LYS A 65 -10.72 -5.55 -5.76
C LYS A 65 -11.46 -6.30 -6.87
N PHE A 66 -10.89 -6.39 -8.06
CA PHE A 66 -11.47 -7.18 -9.16
C PHE A 66 -11.49 -8.67 -8.84
N PHE A 67 -10.43 -9.19 -8.21
CA PHE A 67 -10.39 -10.59 -7.79
C PHE A 67 -11.47 -10.91 -6.77
N TRP A 68 -11.64 -10.06 -5.74
CA TRP A 68 -12.72 -10.22 -4.78
C TRP A 68 -14.09 -10.12 -5.44
N LEU A 69 -14.35 -9.11 -6.26
CA LEU A 69 -15.62 -8.99 -7.01
C LEU A 69 -15.93 -10.24 -7.84
N SER A 70 -14.94 -10.78 -8.55
CA SER A 70 -15.08 -12.02 -9.32
C SER A 70 -15.47 -13.21 -8.41
N LEU A 71 -14.78 -13.38 -7.27
CA LEU A 71 -15.09 -14.43 -6.30
C LEU A 71 -16.54 -14.32 -5.79
N VAL A 72 -17.01 -13.11 -5.51
CA VAL A 72 -18.40 -12.86 -5.09
C VAL A 72 -19.39 -13.30 -6.16
N VAL A 73 -19.15 -12.92 -7.42
CA VAL A 73 -20.01 -13.30 -8.54
C VAL A 73 -20.09 -14.81 -8.68
N VAL A 74 -18.96 -15.52 -8.53
CA VAL A 74 -18.92 -16.99 -8.59
C VAL A 74 -19.72 -17.61 -7.43
N ILE A 75 -19.56 -17.12 -6.19
CA ILE A 75 -20.30 -17.64 -5.03
C ILE A 75 -21.81 -17.43 -5.19
N VAL A 76 -22.23 -16.24 -5.61
CA VAL A 76 -23.64 -15.92 -5.83
C VAL A 76 -24.21 -16.81 -6.94
N SER A 77 -23.47 -16.99 -8.04
CA SER A 77 -23.88 -17.86 -9.16
C SER A 77 -24.02 -19.32 -8.73
N LEU A 78 -23.08 -19.84 -7.93
CA LEU A 78 -23.15 -21.20 -7.38
C LEU A 78 -24.32 -21.36 -6.41
N SER A 79 -24.58 -20.36 -5.56
CA SER A 79 -25.73 -20.39 -4.65
C SER A 79 -27.07 -20.43 -5.40
N ALA A 80 -27.20 -19.65 -6.48
CA ALA A 80 -28.38 -19.64 -7.33
C ALA A 80 -28.55 -20.98 -8.06
N LEU A 81 -27.45 -21.57 -8.53
CA LEU A 81 -27.47 -22.90 -9.15
C LEU A 81 -27.91 -23.99 -8.18
N ILE A 82 -27.38 -23.99 -6.95
CA ILE A 82 -27.80 -24.93 -5.89
C ILE A 82 -29.29 -24.76 -5.58
N CYS A 83 -29.78 -23.52 -5.51
CA CYS A 83 -31.20 -23.25 -5.28
C CYS A 83 -32.06 -23.78 -6.44
N ALA A 84 -31.63 -23.62 -7.70
CA ALA A 84 -32.35 -24.12 -8.86
C ALA A 84 -32.39 -25.66 -8.92
N LEU A 85 -31.31 -26.32 -8.49
CA LEU A 85 -31.21 -27.78 -8.44
C LEU A 85 -31.99 -28.39 -7.26
N GLY A 86 -32.11 -27.66 -6.15
CA GLY A 86 -32.77 -28.14 -4.92
C GLY A 86 -34.30 -27.99 -4.89
N VAL A 87 -34.92 -27.50 -5.97
CA VAL A 87 -36.38 -27.24 -6.01
C VAL A 87 -37.21 -28.52 -6.00
N GLU A 88 -36.68 -29.66 -6.46
CA GLU A 88 -37.50 -30.87 -6.62
C GLU A 88 -37.75 -31.67 -5.33
N GLU A 89 -36.97 -31.47 -4.26
CA GLU A 89 -37.16 -32.21 -2.99
C GLU A 89 -38.06 -31.48 -1.95
N HIS A 90 -38.77 -30.42 -2.37
CA HIS A 90 -39.40 -29.44 -1.48
C HIS A 90 -40.88 -29.71 -1.17
N VAL A 91 -41.18 -30.80 -0.46
CA VAL A 91 -42.56 -31.06 0.04
C VAL A 91 -42.66 -31.12 1.58
N ASN A 92 -41.55 -31.11 2.33
CA ASN A 92 -41.57 -31.22 3.81
C ASN A 92 -41.17 -29.92 4.53
N GLY A 93 -41.91 -28.83 4.32
CA GLY A 93 -42.20 -27.73 5.28
C GLY A 93 -41.10 -26.99 6.08
N ASN A 94 -39.82 -27.35 6.01
CA ASN A 94 -38.79 -26.85 6.95
C ASN A 94 -37.52 -26.33 6.27
N THR A 95 -37.65 -25.81 5.05
CA THR A 95 -36.53 -25.49 4.18
C THR A 95 -36.23 -23.99 4.04
N ALA A 96 -37.10 -23.12 4.56
CA ALA A 96 -36.88 -21.68 4.48
C ALA A 96 -35.69 -21.18 5.34
N TRP A 97 -35.44 -21.82 6.49
CA TRP A 97 -34.47 -21.28 7.46
C TRP A 97 -33.01 -21.48 7.04
N TRP A 98 -32.66 -22.59 6.37
CA TRP A 98 -31.27 -22.82 5.93
C TRP A 98 -30.89 -21.93 4.75
N GLN A 99 -31.84 -21.60 3.87
CA GLN A 99 -31.63 -20.63 2.78
C GLN A 99 -31.36 -19.23 3.35
N MET A 100 -32.14 -18.80 4.34
CA MET A 100 -31.86 -17.54 5.04
C MET A 100 -30.50 -17.57 5.74
N ALA A 101 -30.17 -18.67 6.42
CA ALA A 101 -28.88 -18.82 7.09
C ALA A 101 -27.71 -18.72 6.10
N MET A 102 -27.81 -19.37 4.94
CA MET A 102 -26.80 -19.29 3.88
C MET A 102 -26.67 -17.87 3.30
N ALA A 103 -27.79 -17.21 3.01
CA ALA A 103 -27.78 -15.84 2.52
C ALA A 103 -27.13 -14.87 3.53
N VAL A 104 -27.44 -15.01 4.82
CA VAL A 104 -26.83 -14.22 5.89
C VAL A 104 -25.34 -14.51 6.01
N CYS A 105 -24.92 -15.78 5.97
CA CYS A 105 -23.51 -16.15 5.99
C CYS A 105 -22.74 -15.53 4.82
N VAL A 106 -23.28 -15.59 3.60
CA VAL A 106 -22.66 -14.95 2.43
C VAL A 106 -22.55 -13.44 2.65
N ALA A 107 -23.63 -12.77 3.07
CA ALA A 107 -23.60 -11.33 3.35
C ALA A 107 -22.54 -10.93 4.39
N ILE A 108 -22.39 -11.70 5.48
CA ILE A 108 -21.38 -11.47 6.51
C ILE A 108 -19.96 -11.61 5.92
N VAL A 109 -19.70 -12.66 5.13
CA VAL A 109 -18.39 -12.86 4.48
C VAL A 109 -18.05 -11.71 3.53
N LEU A 110 -19.04 -11.20 2.79
CA LEU A 110 -18.84 -10.05 1.90
C LEU A 110 -18.48 -8.78 2.67
N ILE A 111 -19.27 -8.45 3.70
CA ILE A 111 -19.06 -7.25 4.51
C ILE A 111 -17.70 -7.32 5.21
N THR A 112 -17.38 -8.45 5.85
CA THR A 112 -16.10 -8.63 6.55
C THR A 112 -14.91 -8.57 5.60
N SER A 113 -15.01 -9.15 4.39
CA SER A 113 -13.95 -9.05 3.37
C SER A 113 -13.70 -7.60 2.91
N VAL A 114 -14.76 -6.81 2.68
CA VAL A 114 -14.65 -5.39 2.32
C VAL A 114 -14.01 -4.58 3.47
N LEU A 115 -14.42 -4.85 4.71
CA LEU A 115 -13.85 -4.17 5.87
C LEU A 115 -12.38 -4.52 6.08
N LEU A 116 -12.01 -5.80 5.99
CA LEU A 116 -10.64 -6.28 6.14
C LEU A 116 -9.72 -5.74 5.05
N SER A 117 -10.16 -5.75 3.78
CA SER A 117 -9.38 -5.19 2.67
C SER A 117 -9.11 -3.69 2.87
N SER A 118 -10.10 -2.93 3.32
CA SER A 118 -9.94 -1.50 3.61
C SER A 118 -8.95 -1.23 4.76
N ARG A 119 -8.90 -2.11 5.76
CA ARG A 119 -7.98 -2.01 6.91
C ARG A 119 -6.54 -2.31 6.48
N ILE A 120 -6.34 -3.38 5.71
CA ILE A 120 -5.01 -3.79 5.23
C ILE A 120 -4.39 -2.70 4.36
N ASP A 121 -5.19 -2.08 3.48
CA ASP A 121 -4.72 -0.99 2.61
C ASP A 121 -4.18 0.21 3.40
N ARG A 122 -4.89 0.62 4.45
CA ARG A 122 -4.47 1.72 5.32
C ARG A 122 -3.21 1.38 6.11
N TRP A 123 -3.09 0.14 6.58
CA TRP A 123 -1.91 -0.33 7.31
C TRP A 123 -0.66 -0.38 6.44
N GLN A 124 -0.76 -0.85 5.20
CA GLN A 124 0.37 -0.88 4.28
C GLN A 124 0.79 0.53 3.85
N LEU A 125 -0.16 1.43 3.56
CA LEU A 125 0.14 2.83 3.30
C LEU A 125 0.90 3.46 4.47
N ARG A 126 0.40 3.28 5.70
CA ARG A 126 1.07 3.80 6.91
C ARG A 126 2.48 3.25 7.07
N ARG A 127 2.70 1.95 6.82
CA ARG A 127 4.03 1.34 6.93
C ARG A 127 5.02 1.88 5.91
N GLU A 128 4.60 2.07 4.67
CA GLU A 128 5.48 2.62 3.63
C GLU A 128 5.74 4.10 3.88
N PHE A 129 4.72 4.88 4.25
CA PHE A 129 4.92 6.27 4.66
C PHE A 129 5.88 6.39 5.83
N ALA A 130 5.74 5.54 6.85
CA ALA A 130 6.64 5.49 8.00
C ALA A 130 8.10 5.14 7.63
N ARG A 131 8.34 4.51 6.48
CA ARG A 131 9.71 4.22 6.00
C ARG A 131 10.33 5.44 5.33
N PHE A 132 9.57 6.16 4.50
CA PHE A 132 10.06 7.38 3.84
C PHE A 132 10.34 8.49 4.84
N THR A 133 9.54 8.58 5.90
CA THR A 133 9.68 9.63 6.91
C THR A 133 10.87 9.44 7.84
N LYS A 134 11.50 8.27 7.89
CA LYS A 134 12.72 8.04 8.67
C LYS A 134 14.01 8.45 7.96
N ALA A 135 13.98 8.59 6.63
CA ALA A 135 15.19 8.84 5.87
C ALA A 135 15.57 10.33 5.88
N GLU A 136 14.62 11.23 5.63
CA GLU A 136 14.76 12.69 5.62
C GLU A 136 13.35 13.32 5.54
N PRO A 137 13.08 14.52 6.08
CA PRO A 137 11.78 15.17 5.88
C PRO A 137 11.70 15.73 4.47
N ALA A 138 11.21 14.93 3.54
CA ALA A 138 10.92 15.36 2.19
C ALA A 138 9.40 15.35 1.93
N CYS A 139 8.94 16.24 1.06
CA CYS A 139 7.56 16.29 0.64
C CYS A 139 7.17 14.98 -0.07
N LEU A 140 6.07 14.34 0.34
CA LEU A 140 5.68 13.04 -0.24
C LEU A 140 5.11 13.14 -1.67
N VAL A 141 4.81 14.36 -2.13
CA VAL A 141 4.24 14.61 -3.47
C VAL A 141 5.34 14.92 -4.48
N CYS A 142 6.27 15.82 -4.15
CA CYS A 142 7.31 16.30 -5.06
C CYS A 142 8.75 16.06 -4.56
N GLY A 143 8.93 15.54 -3.34
CA GLY A 143 10.20 15.31 -2.65
C GLY A 143 11.06 16.53 -2.37
N TYR A 144 10.49 17.73 -2.39
CA TYR A 144 11.18 18.90 -1.89
C TYR A 144 11.57 18.71 -0.42
N GLU A 145 12.80 19.07 -0.06
CA GLU A 145 13.30 18.95 1.30
C GLU A 145 12.56 19.95 2.21
N LEU A 146 11.92 19.44 3.26
CA LEU A 146 11.17 20.23 4.23
C LEU A 146 12.03 20.64 5.45
N VAL A 147 13.30 20.22 5.49
CA VAL A 147 14.23 20.63 6.55
C VAL A 147 14.37 22.14 6.53
N GLY A 148 14.19 22.79 7.68
CA GLY A 148 14.44 24.23 7.85
C GLY A 148 13.32 25.16 7.36
N LEU A 149 12.26 24.62 6.76
CA LEU A 149 11.04 25.40 6.49
C LEU A 149 10.27 25.64 7.78
N ALA A 150 9.84 26.88 8.01
CA ALA A 150 9.01 27.24 9.15
C ALA A 150 7.65 26.54 9.05
N ALA A 151 7.16 26.03 10.17
CA ALA A 151 5.78 25.59 10.28
C ALA A 151 4.84 26.81 10.38
N GLU A 152 3.66 26.72 9.77
CA GLU A 152 2.59 27.70 9.93
C GLU A 152 1.90 27.56 11.30
N HIS A 153 0.92 28.44 11.56
CA HIS A 153 0.21 28.52 12.85
C HIS A 153 -0.52 27.23 13.27
N ASP A 154 -0.77 26.29 12.35
CA ASP A 154 -1.41 24.99 12.59
C ASP A 154 -0.41 23.84 12.87
N GLY A 155 0.90 24.16 12.83
CA GLY A 155 2.01 23.21 12.97
C GLY A 155 2.32 22.43 11.70
N CYS A 156 1.80 22.85 10.54
CA CYS A 156 2.11 22.25 9.24
C CYS A 156 3.18 23.05 8.49
N THR A 157 4.09 22.36 7.82
CA THR A 157 5.04 22.92 6.87
C THR A 157 4.48 22.79 5.46
N VAL A 158 4.29 23.90 4.76
CA VAL A 158 3.81 23.92 3.37
C VAL A 158 4.99 23.76 2.42
N CYS A 159 4.87 22.84 1.48
CA CYS A 159 5.87 22.65 0.44
C CYS A 159 5.77 23.78 -0.59
N PRO A 160 6.86 24.53 -0.86
CA PRO A 160 6.83 25.66 -1.80
C PRO A 160 6.64 25.23 -3.26
N GLU A 161 6.99 23.97 -3.60
CA GLU A 161 6.88 23.46 -4.98
C GLU A 161 5.47 23.01 -5.34
N CYS A 162 4.80 22.27 -4.45
CA CYS A 162 3.50 21.65 -4.76
C CYS A 162 2.32 22.18 -3.94
N GLY A 163 2.57 23.03 -2.95
CA GLY A 163 1.54 23.56 -2.04
C GLY A 163 1.00 22.54 -1.03
N GLY A 164 1.56 21.33 -0.95
CA GLY A 164 1.14 20.32 0.02
C GLY A 164 1.60 20.66 1.44
N ALA A 165 0.71 20.54 2.43
CA ALA A 165 1.00 20.81 3.85
C ALA A 165 1.24 19.52 4.65
N TRP A 166 2.28 19.49 5.49
CA TRP A 166 2.69 18.30 6.26
C TRP A 166 3.03 18.66 7.71
N ARG A 167 2.64 17.83 8.68
CA ARG A 167 3.00 18.04 10.09
C ARG A 167 4.38 17.43 10.38
N VAL A 168 5.41 18.27 10.43
CA VAL A 168 6.81 17.81 10.51
C VAL A 168 7.27 17.63 11.97
N GLU A 169 6.79 18.47 12.90
CA GLU A 169 7.25 18.49 14.30
C GLU A 169 6.95 17.20 15.08
N GLY A 170 5.80 16.57 14.87
CA GLY A 170 5.44 15.33 15.56
C GLY A 170 6.25 14.11 15.08
N MET A 171 6.80 14.19 13.87
CA MET A 171 7.48 13.07 13.22
C MET A 171 8.92 12.90 13.71
N PHE A 172 9.56 13.99 14.13
CA PHE A 172 10.93 14.00 14.65
C PHE A 172 11.04 13.81 16.15
N ALA A 173 9.96 14.09 16.89
CA ALA A 173 9.94 13.87 18.34
C ALA A 173 10.10 12.38 18.69
N GLU A 174 9.51 11.48 17.89
CA GLU A 174 9.52 10.02 18.12
C GLU A 174 10.82 9.34 17.65
N LEU A 175 11.67 10.04 16.89
CA LEU A 175 12.98 9.55 16.44
C LEU A 175 14.14 9.97 17.36
N ARG A 176 13.90 10.88 18.31
CA ARG A 176 14.91 11.33 19.29
C ARG A 176 14.90 10.54 20.60
N THR A 177 13.90 9.67 20.81
CA THR A 177 13.77 8.75 21.95
C THR A 177 14.18 7.33 21.57
#